data_AF-A0A1N7DAR0-F1
#
_entry.id   AF-A0A1N7DAR0-F1
#
_cell.length_a   1.000
_cell.length_b   1.000
_cell.length_c   1.000
_cell.angle_alpha   90.00
_cell.angle_beta   90.00
_cell.angle_gamma   90.00
#
_symmetry.space_group_name_H-M   'P 1'
#
loop_
_entity.id
_entity.type
_entity.pdbx_description
1 polymer ?
#
loop_
_entity_poly.entity_id
_entity_poly.type
_entity_poly.pdbx_seq_one_letter_code
_entity_poly.pdbx_strand_id
1 'polypeptide(L)'
;MTDDWTYVDTGAPDQDLMKRARTVAEEYEPLITDSEFDNALNPETLHLYVEDGITTDEGRFDITWTDKHYYRYHYTEGDDFNYRYDYHPRRNLPTNHFHEPPDATHGNAVPSCIEVTAVRLVTLAVLQLWRDAVDADDLTRLQQPNPP
;
A
#
# COMPACT_ATOMS: atom_id res chain seq x y z
N MET A 1 4.35 -2.35 -18.19
CA MET A 1 4.66 -1.12 -17.43
C MET A 1 5.92 -1.37 -16.65
N THR A 2 6.86 -0.44 -16.63
CA THR A 2 8.15 -0.62 -15.93
C THR A 2 7.95 -0.22 -14.48
N ASP A 3 8.18 -1.14 -13.54
CA ASP A 3 7.99 -0.93 -12.10
C ASP A 3 8.79 0.29 -11.61
N ASP A 4 8.19 1.12 -10.77
CA ASP A 4 8.78 2.38 -10.27
C ASP A 4 10.05 2.16 -9.42
N TRP A 5 10.23 0.92 -8.96
CA TRP A 5 11.39 0.43 -8.24
C TRP A 5 12.66 0.32 -9.12
N THR A 6 12.53 0.39 -10.45
CA THR A 6 13.67 0.19 -11.38
C THR A 6 14.65 1.37 -11.46
N TYR A 7 14.30 2.54 -10.91
CA TYR A 7 15.10 3.76 -11.05
C TYR A 7 16.14 3.97 -9.95
N VAL A 8 16.02 3.24 -8.84
CA VAL A 8 16.83 3.41 -7.63
C VAL A 8 17.09 2.07 -6.98
N ASP A 9 18.26 1.91 -6.36
CA ASP A 9 18.56 0.71 -5.59
C ASP A 9 17.80 0.75 -4.24
N THR A 10 16.62 0.15 -4.26
CA THR A 10 15.72 0.01 -3.12
C THR A 10 16.03 -1.16 -2.20
N GLY A 11 17.08 -1.94 -2.49
CA GLY A 11 17.37 -3.17 -1.75
C GLY A 11 16.44 -4.33 -2.10
N ALA A 12 16.56 -5.42 -1.34
CA ALA A 12 15.80 -6.66 -1.57
C ALA A 12 14.51 -6.70 -0.73
N PRO A 13 13.44 -7.36 -1.20
CA PRO A 13 12.25 -7.62 -0.39
C PRO A 13 12.61 -8.26 0.96
N ASP A 14 12.07 -7.70 2.04
CA ASP A 14 12.30 -8.14 3.41
C ASP A 14 11.05 -8.84 3.95
N GLN A 15 11.14 -10.18 4.00
CA GLN A 15 10.04 -11.02 4.44
C GLN A 15 9.64 -10.76 5.91
N ASP A 16 10.58 -10.38 6.77
CA ASP A 16 10.28 -10.16 8.19
C ASP A 16 9.56 -8.83 8.40
N LEU A 17 9.89 -7.79 7.63
CA LEU A 17 9.10 -6.55 7.60
C LEU A 17 7.70 -6.78 7.02
N MET A 18 7.56 -7.57 5.95
CA MET A 18 6.25 -7.93 5.41
C MET A 18 5.42 -8.76 6.40
N LYS A 19 6.01 -9.72 7.12
CA LYS A 19 5.32 -10.46 8.21
C LYS A 19 4.84 -9.52 9.31
N ARG A 20 5.61 -8.49 9.67
CA ARG A 20 5.17 -7.47 10.64
C ARG A 20 4.00 -6.65 10.12
N ALA A 21 4.01 -6.29 8.83
CA ALA A 21 2.87 -5.61 8.21
C ALA A 21 1.61 -6.50 8.23
N ARG A 22 1.74 -7.79 7.90
CA ARG A 22 0.67 -8.79 8.01
C ARG A 22 0.09 -8.85 9.42
N THR A 23 0.93 -9.05 10.44
CA THR A 23 0.47 -9.15 11.83
C THR A 23 -0.28 -7.90 12.27
N VAL A 24 0.20 -6.70 11.88
CA VAL A 24 -0.51 -5.46 12.20
C VAL A 24 -1.83 -5.38 11.45
N ALA A 25 -1.89 -5.76 10.18
CA ALA A 25 -3.14 -5.72 9.43
C ALA A 25 -4.18 -6.68 10.02
N GLU A 26 -3.82 -7.93 10.25
CA GLU A 26 -4.72 -8.95 10.83
C GLU A 26 -5.16 -8.62 12.27
N GLU A 27 -4.34 -7.90 13.04
CA GLU A 27 -4.69 -7.50 14.41
C GLU A 27 -5.68 -6.32 14.45
N TYR A 28 -5.61 -5.40 13.48
CA TYR A 28 -6.33 -4.10 13.55
C TYR A 28 -7.40 -3.89 12.48
N GLU A 29 -7.39 -4.64 11.38
CA GLU A 29 -8.40 -4.53 10.32
C GLU A 29 -9.25 -5.81 10.26
N PRO A 30 -10.46 -5.81 10.87
CA PRO A 30 -11.29 -7.00 10.96
C PRO A 30 -11.84 -7.52 9.62
N LEU A 31 -11.80 -6.72 8.55
CA LEU A 31 -12.22 -7.17 7.20
C LEU A 31 -11.11 -7.90 6.45
N ILE A 32 -9.91 -8.04 7.02
CA ILE A 32 -8.89 -8.93 6.44
C ILE A 32 -9.41 -10.37 6.51
N THR A 33 -9.68 -10.97 5.35
CA THR A 33 -10.23 -12.33 5.24
C THR A 33 -9.15 -13.38 5.04
N ASP A 34 -8.06 -13.04 4.35
CA ASP A 34 -6.94 -13.94 4.10
C ASP A 34 -5.64 -13.17 3.83
N SER A 35 -4.49 -13.84 3.99
CA SER A 35 -3.18 -13.28 3.67
C SER A 35 -2.17 -14.33 3.17
N GLU A 36 -1.51 -14.03 2.06
CA GLU A 36 -0.52 -14.93 1.46
C GLU A 36 0.69 -14.18 0.90
N PHE A 37 1.79 -14.89 0.71
CA PHE A 37 2.91 -14.36 -0.07
C PHE A 37 2.75 -14.81 -1.51
N ASP A 38 3.11 -13.94 -2.45
CA ASP A 38 3.13 -14.22 -3.90
C ASP A 38 3.95 -15.46 -4.26
N ASN A 39 5.02 -15.73 -3.51
CA ASN A 39 5.88 -16.89 -3.68
C ASN A 39 6.34 -17.48 -2.34
N ALA A 40 6.21 -18.79 -2.18
CA ALA A 40 6.59 -19.48 -0.94
C ALA A 40 8.11 -19.57 -0.69
N LEU A 41 8.93 -19.49 -1.74
CA LEU A 41 10.39 -19.65 -1.67
C LEU A 41 11.13 -18.32 -1.71
N ASN A 42 10.66 -17.38 -2.53
CA ASN A 42 11.26 -16.06 -2.69
C ASN A 42 10.15 -14.99 -2.69
N PRO A 43 9.56 -14.71 -1.53
CA PRO A 43 8.45 -13.76 -1.44
C PRO A 43 8.91 -12.35 -1.75
N GLU A 44 8.23 -11.70 -2.70
CA GLU A 44 8.46 -10.28 -3.04
C GLU A 44 7.29 -9.40 -2.61
N THR A 45 6.10 -9.99 -2.53
CA THR A 45 4.86 -9.29 -2.21
C THR A 45 4.02 -10.09 -1.23
N LEU A 46 3.50 -9.40 -0.21
CA LEU A 46 2.44 -9.88 0.66
C LEU A 46 1.09 -9.43 0.07
N HIS A 47 0.20 -10.38 -0.18
CA HIS A 47 -1.19 -10.13 -0.50
C HIS A 47 -2.02 -10.17 0.77
N LEU A 48 -2.82 -9.13 0.98
CA LEU A 48 -3.88 -9.08 1.99
C LEU A 48 -5.22 -8.94 1.28
N TYR A 49 -6.11 -9.89 1.50
CA TYR A 49 -7.47 -9.85 0.96
C TYR A 49 -8.40 -9.23 1.98
N VAL A 50 -9.21 -8.27 1.54
CA VAL A 50 -10.23 -7.62 2.38
C VAL A 50 -11.61 -7.93 1.83
N GLU A 51 -12.54 -8.26 2.73
CA GLU A 51 -13.96 -8.10 2.41
C GLU A 51 -14.30 -6.61 2.39
N ASP A 52 -15.30 -6.24 1.62
CA ASP A 52 -15.64 -4.85 1.32
C ASP A 52 -14.57 -4.15 0.45
N GLY A 53 -15.05 -3.26 -0.41
CA GLY A 53 -14.24 -2.49 -1.31
C GLY A 53 -14.86 -1.13 -1.55
N ILE A 54 -14.08 -0.24 -2.11
CA ILE A 54 -14.46 1.10 -2.51
C ILE A 54 -15.43 1.07 -3.70
N THR A 55 -15.21 0.20 -4.68
CA THR A 55 -16.04 0.07 -5.89
C THR A 55 -16.63 -1.32 -6.08
N THR A 56 -16.13 -2.32 -5.35
CA THR A 56 -16.54 -3.72 -5.38
C THR A 56 -16.78 -4.27 -3.98
N ASP A 57 -17.28 -5.51 -3.85
CA ASP A 57 -17.54 -6.15 -2.55
C ASP A 57 -16.27 -6.77 -1.90
N GLU A 58 -15.12 -6.67 -2.56
CA GLU A 58 -13.83 -7.21 -2.12
C GLU A 58 -12.68 -6.36 -2.68
N GLY A 59 -11.52 -6.42 -2.02
CA GLY A 59 -10.30 -5.75 -2.47
C GLY A 59 -9.04 -6.49 -2.04
N ARG A 60 -7.88 -6.03 -2.52
CA ARG A 60 -6.58 -6.62 -2.17
C ARG A 60 -5.50 -5.56 -2.01
N PHE A 61 -4.71 -5.67 -0.94
CA PHE A 61 -3.44 -4.94 -0.82
C PHE A 61 -2.26 -5.83 -1.22
N ASP A 62 -1.44 -5.33 -2.12
CA ASP A 62 -0.13 -5.83 -2.51
C ASP A 62 0.93 -5.01 -1.79
N ILE A 63 1.59 -5.62 -0.81
CA ILE A 63 2.53 -4.95 0.09
C ILE A 63 3.94 -5.46 -0.15
N THR A 64 4.87 -4.54 -0.39
CA THR A 64 6.30 -4.81 -0.42
C THR A 64 7.00 -3.94 0.61
N TRP A 65 7.86 -4.54 1.44
CA TRP A 65 8.87 -3.84 2.23
C TRP A 65 10.24 -4.35 1.84
N THR A 66 11.27 -3.51 1.89
CA THR A 66 12.66 -3.92 1.64
C THR A 66 13.58 -3.76 2.82
N ASP A 67 14.76 -4.41 2.74
CA ASP A 67 15.84 -4.33 3.72
C ASP A 67 16.39 -2.91 3.93
N LYS A 68 16.12 -1.99 2.98
CA LYS A 68 16.39 -0.55 3.10
C LYS A 68 15.23 0.27 3.67
N HIS A 69 14.18 -0.38 4.17
CA HIS A 69 12.98 0.25 4.72
C HIS A 69 12.19 1.11 3.71
N TYR A 70 12.29 0.80 2.41
CA TYR A 70 11.35 1.31 1.42
C TYR A 70 10.10 0.45 1.40
N TYR A 71 8.97 1.05 1.00
CA TYR A 71 7.70 0.34 0.95
C TYR A 71 6.85 0.71 -0.26
N ARG A 72 5.95 -0.20 -0.60
CA ARG A 72 4.82 -0.02 -1.50
C ARG A 72 3.61 -0.70 -0.86
N TYR A 73 2.49 0.03 -0.81
CA TYR A 73 1.16 -0.52 -0.49
C TYR A 73 0.27 -0.21 -1.69
N HIS A 74 0.01 -1.22 -2.51
CA HIS A 74 -0.81 -1.10 -3.72
C HIS A 74 -2.15 -1.78 -3.49
N TYR A 75 -3.22 -1.02 -3.53
CA TYR A 75 -4.57 -1.53 -3.39
C TYR A 75 -5.20 -1.75 -4.76
N THR A 76 -5.93 -2.85 -4.96
CA THR A 76 -6.60 -3.18 -6.21
C THR A 76 -7.98 -3.81 -5.98
N GLU A 77 -8.90 -3.53 -6.89
CA GLU A 77 -10.24 -4.10 -7.00
C GLU A 77 -10.48 -4.54 -8.44
N GLY A 78 -10.47 -5.85 -8.66
CA GLY A 78 -10.44 -6.41 -10.01
C GLY A 78 -9.27 -5.83 -10.84
N ASP A 79 -9.53 -5.60 -12.12
CA ASP A 79 -8.53 -5.10 -13.09
C ASP A 79 -8.61 -3.58 -13.32
N ASP A 80 -9.68 -2.92 -12.85
CA ASP A 80 -10.07 -1.58 -13.30
C ASP A 80 -9.84 -0.47 -12.25
N PHE A 81 -9.65 -0.82 -10.97
CA PHE A 81 -9.49 0.16 -9.90
C PHE A 81 -8.29 -0.18 -9.01
N ASN A 82 -7.35 0.76 -8.88
CA ASN A 82 -6.22 0.66 -7.97
C ASN A 82 -5.67 2.03 -7.57
N TYR A 83 -4.94 2.07 -6.45
CA TYR A 83 -4.14 3.21 -5.99
C TYR A 83 -2.94 2.68 -5.21
N ARG A 84 -1.93 3.51 -4.92
CA ARG A 84 -0.82 3.07 -4.04
C ARG A 84 -0.12 4.18 -3.29
N TYR A 85 0.44 3.81 -2.13
CA TYR A 85 1.40 4.60 -1.38
C TYR A 85 2.80 4.00 -1.50
N ASP A 86 3.74 4.83 -1.96
CA ASP A 86 5.11 4.42 -2.20
C ASP A 86 6.06 5.31 -1.38
N TYR A 87 7.10 4.69 -0.81
CA TYR A 87 8.19 5.38 -0.16
C TYR A 87 9.51 4.86 -0.71
N HIS A 88 10.09 5.60 -1.65
CA HIS A 88 11.44 5.37 -2.17
C HIS A 88 11.97 6.63 -2.87
N PRO A 89 13.29 6.77 -3.07
CA PRO A 89 13.83 7.96 -3.71
C PRO A 89 13.40 8.02 -5.18
N ARG A 90 13.04 9.21 -5.66
CA ARG A 90 12.84 9.49 -7.09
C ARG A 90 13.38 10.88 -7.40
N ARG A 91 13.97 11.06 -8.58
CA ARG A 91 14.63 12.33 -8.94
C ARG A 91 13.67 13.52 -9.05
N ASN A 92 12.42 13.27 -9.46
CA ASN A 92 11.43 14.31 -9.79
C ASN A 92 10.09 14.12 -9.06
N LEU A 93 10.01 13.21 -8.10
CA LEU A 93 8.83 13.03 -7.26
C LEU A 93 9.21 13.12 -5.77
N PRO A 94 8.24 13.42 -4.90
CA PRO A 94 8.40 13.24 -3.46
C PRO A 94 8.89 11.81 -3.13
N THR A 95 9.68 11.66 -2.07
CA THR A 95 10.13 10.33 -1.63
C THR A 95 8.94 9.50 -1.16
N ASN A 96 8.10 10.07 -0.29
CA ASN A 96 6.78 9.56 0.07
C ASN A 96 5.75 10.11 -0.92
N HIS A 97 5.20 9.25 -1.76
CA HIS A 97 4.27 9.65 -2.80
C HIS A 97 3.07 8.73 -2.88
N PHE A 98 1.98 9.27 -3.41
CA PHE A 98 0.71 8.61 -3.58
C PHE A 98 0.35 8.65 -5.06
N HIS A 99 -0.06 7.51 -5.60
CA HIS A 99 -0.64 7.41 -6.92
C HIS A 99 -2.14 7.30 -6.78
N GLU A 100 -2.84 8.29 -7.34
CA GLU A 100 -4.29 8.43 -7.21
C GLU A 100 -5.04 7.31 -7.95
N PRO A 101 -6.24 6.91 -7.46
CA PRO A 101 -7.13 6.06 -8.21
C PRO A 101 -7.67 6.76 -9.47
N PRO A 102 -8.19 5.99 -10.45
CA PRO A 102 -8.39 4.55 -10.42
C PRO A 102 -7.22 3.73 -11.00
N ASP A 103 -6.16 4.37 -11.49
CA ASP A 103 -5.17 3.70 -12.35
C ASP A 103 -3.73 3.70 -11.81
N ALA A 104 -3.50 4.28 -10.63
CA ALA A 104 -2.19 4.48 -10.02
C ALA A 104 -1.11 4.93 -11.03
N THR A 105 -1.45 5.85 -11.93
CA THR A 105 -0.55 6.26 -13.02
C THR A 105 0.82 6.74 -12.53
N HIS A 106 1.89 6.22 -13.14
CA HIS A 106 3.28 6.45 -12.70
C HIS A 106 3.75 7.90 -12.84
N GLY A 107 3.12 8.68 -13.72
CA GLY A 107 3.54 10.03 -14.09
C GLY A 107 2.98 11.14 -13.19
N ASN A 108 1.93 10.85 -12.42
CA ASN A 108 1.13 11.87 -11.75
C ASN A 108 1.13 11.71 -10.22
N ALA A 109 2.12 11.01 -9.66
CA ALA A 109 2.14 10.82 -8.22
C ALA A 109 2.27 12.16 -7.48
N VAL A 110 1.49 12.30 -6.42
CA VAL A 110 1.44 13.47 -5.55
C VAL A 110 2.14 13.16 -4.22
N PRO A 111 2.50 14.15 -3.39
CA PRO A 111 3.00 13.87 -2.05
C PRO A 111 2.02 13.02 -1.26
N SER A 112 2.51 11.97 -0.59
CA SER A 112 1.70 11.17 0.33
C SER A 112 1.38 11.98 1.59
N CYS A 113 0.15 11.82 2.12
CA CYS A 113 -0.16 12.35 3.45
C CYS A 113 0.57 11.58 4.57
N ILE A 114 0.98 10.33 4.32
CA ILE A 114 1.72 9.49 5.27
C ILE A 114 3.19 9.93 5.30
N GLU A 115 3.62 10.49 6.43
CA GLU A 115 5.00 10.95 6.66
C GLU A 115 5.84 9.99 7.52
N VAL A 116 5.17 9.10 8.26
CA VAL A 116 5.80 8.09 9.09
C VAL A 116 6.42 6.97 8.24
N THR A 117 7.46 6.33 8.76
CA THR A 117 8.20 5.26 8.03
C THR A 117 8.33 3.96 8.81
N ALA A 118 7.78 3.90 10.03
CA ALA A 118 7.75 2.67 10.81
C ALA A 118 6.66 1.73 10.30
N VAL A 119 7.00 0.46 9.99
CA VAL A 119 6.07 -0.55 9.44
C VAL A 119 4.70 -0.53 10.08
N ARG A 120 4.63 -0.55 11.41
CA ARG A 120 3.36 -0.53 12.15
C ARG A 120 2.53 0.72 11.86
N LEU A 121 3.14 1.90 11.89
CA LEU A 121 2.42 3.16 11.70
C LEU A 121 1.98 3.32 10.25
N VAL A 122 2.83 2.93 9.28
CA VAL A 122 2.46 2.95 7.86
C VAL A 122 1.30 2.00 7.59
N THR A 123 1.35 0.75 8.07
CA THR A 123 0.25 -0.20 7.89
C THR A 123 -1.06 0.34 8.48
N LEU A 124 -1.03 0.87 9.71
CA LEU A 124 -2.23 1.43 10.35
C LEU A 124 -2.79 2.62 9.57
N ALA A 125 -1.92 3.54 9.12
CA ALA A 125 -2.35 4.69 8.34
C ALA A 125 -2.99 4.27 7.01
N VAL A 126 -2.37 3.34 6.27
CA VAL A 126 -2.92 2.83 4.99
C VAL A 126 -4.29 2.19 5.19
N LEU A 127 -4.43 1.31 6.19
CA LEU A 127 -5.70 0.62 6.44
C LEU A 127 -6.79 1.59 6.89
N GLN A 128 -6.46 2.56 7.75
CA GLN A 128 -7.43 3.54 8.20
C GLN A 128 -7.87 4.48 7.07
N LEU A 129 -6.96 4.90 6.19
CA LEU A 129 -7.30 5.72 5.01
C LEU A 129 -8.21 4.96 4.04
N TRP A 130 -7.95 3.67 3.82
CA TRP A 130 -8.83 2.80 3.03
C TRP A 130 -10.19 2.67 3.69
N ARG A 131 -10.22 2.36 5.00
CA ARG A 131 -11.45 2.21 5.77
C ARG A 131 -12.30 3.46 5.71
N ASP A 132 -11.69 4.63 5.91
CA ASP A 132 -12.37 5.92 5.83
C ASP A 132 -12.98 6.15 4.44
N ALA A 133 -12.31 5.72 3.37
CA ALA A 133 -12.80 5.84 2.00
C ALA A 133 -13.98 4.91 1.73
N VAL A 134 -13.91 3.66 2.19
CA VAL A 134 -15.01 2.67 2.11
C VAL A 134 -16.22 3.16 2.90
N ASP A 135 -16.04 3.49 4.18
CA ASP A 135 -17.14 3.87 5.08
C ASP A 135 -17.85 5.16 4.64
N ALA A 136 -17.10 6.10 4.03
CA ALA A 136 -17.64 7.39 3.59
C ALA A 136 -18.11 7.41 2.12
N ASP A 137 -17.83 6.36 1.34
CA ASP A 137 -17.99 6.35 -0.12
C ASP A 137 -17.33 7.60 -0.76
N ASP A 138 -16.08 7.89 -0.33
CA ASP A 138 -15.38 9.14 -0.65
C ASP A 138 -13.88 8.91 -0.86
N LEU A 139 -13.46 8.88 -2.13
CA LEU A 139 -12.07 8.73 -2.53
C LEU A 139 -11.13 9.80 -1.97
N THR A 140 -11.65 10.98 -1.59
CA THR A 140 -10.80 12.01 -1.00
C THR A 140 -10.25 11.61 0.37
N ARG A 141 -10.83 10.58 1.01
CA ARG A 141 -10.34 10.01 2.27
C ARG A 141 -9.04 9.24 2.15
N LEU A 142 -8.67 8.83 0.94
CA LEU A 142 -7.34 8.25 0.69
C LEU A 142 -6.22 9.28 0.92
N GLN A 143 -6.52 10.58 0.96
CA GLN A 143 -5.52 11.61 1.26
C GLN A 143 -6.13 12.67 2.18
N GLN A 144 -5.76 12.66 3.47
CA GLN A 144 -6.30 13.61 4.45
C GLN A 144 -5.21 14.32 5.26
N PRO A 145 -5.45 15.59 5.68
CA PRO A 145 -4.54 16.30 6.55
C PRO A 145 -4.51 15.68 7.95
N ASN A 146 -3.31 15.37 8.46
CA ASN A 146 -3.09 14.60 9.68
C ASN A 146 -3.68 13.19 9.59
N PRO A 147 -3.14 12.33 8.71
CA PRO A 147 -3.54 10.94 8.72
C PRO A 147 -3.19 10.31 10.09
N PRO A 148 -3.97 9.31 10.52
CA PRO A 148 -3.96 8.75 11.87
C PRO A 148 -2.61 8.19 12.33
#